data_AF-A0A3M8DBW8-F1
#
_entry.id   AF-A0A3M8DBW8-F1
#
_cell.length_a   1.000
_cell.length_b   1.000
_cell.length_c   1.000
_cell.angle_alpha   90.00
_cell.angle_beta   90.00
_cell.angle_gamma   90.00
#
_symmetry.space_group_name_H-M   'P 1'
#
loop_
_entity.id
_entity.type
_entity.pdbx_description
1 polymer ?
#
loop_
_entity_poly.entity_id
_entity_poly.type
_entity_poly.pdbx_seq_one_letter_code
_entity_poly.pdbx_strand_id
1 'polypeptide(L)'
;MICVLLASCSTQTAMPQTASKVTQANASPEAPVIPAKAAAQASAEAPVIPEKAAAQASTQAPVSPAVPQAAAAKAAKAPIPAPAAVDVKITLISAALVQNNHVGNEWGYAAAVNAQPIQIGETMNAKLNPADRLVLEASATEADKYPDNGNATSEIAVSSLTEQHTTAQLDVIVTENRGRYSGNTAKWRFVFQIEK
;
A
#
# COMPACT_ATOMS: atom_id res chain seq x y z
N MET A 1 11.45 -6.05 -71.26
CA MET A 1 12.51 -5.01 -71.38
C MET A 1 11.82 -3.66 -71.22
N ILE A 2 12.42 -2.71 -70.49
CA ILE A 2 11.80 -1.53 -69.79
C ILE A 2 11.32 -1.98 -68.39
N CYS A 3 12.07 -1.89 -67.28
CA CYS A 3 12.98 -0.87 -66.74
C CYS A 3 12.30 0.49 -66.61
N VAL A 4 11.99 0.95 -65.39
CA VAL A 4 12.15 2.35 -64.92
C VAL A 4 11.49 2.59 -63.55
N LEU A 5 12.38 2.91 -62.61
CA LEU A 5 12.33 3.88 -61.51
C LEU A 5 11.42 3.70 -60.28
N LEU A 6 12.12 3.37 -59.19
CA LEU A 6 11.93 3.81 -57.81
C LEU A 6 11.74 5.33 -57.69
N ALA A 7 10.80 5.75 -56.84
CA ALA A 7 10.78 7.08 -56.23
C ALA A 7 10.45 6.94 -54.74
N SER A 8 11.49 6.92 -53.91
CA SER A 8 11.39 7.03 -52.45
C SER A 8 11.15 8.49 -52.09
N CYS A 9 9.98 8.80 -51.52
CA CYS A 9 9.67 10.12 -50.98
C CYS A 9 9.96 10.12 -49.47
N SER A 10 11.15 10.60 -49.07
CA SER A 10 11.48 10.87 -47.66
C SER A 10 11.25 12.35 -47.38
N THR A 11 10.13 12.68 -46.74
CA THR A 11 9.90 14.01 -46.17
C THR A 11 10.54 14.09 -44.78
N GLN A 12 11.65 14.80 -44.71
CA GLN A 12 12.33 15.18 -43.48
C GLN A 12 11.66 16.43 -42.89
N THR A 13 10.86 16.25 -41.84
CA THR A 13 10.26 17.36 -41.09
C THR A 13 11.31 17.97 -40.15
N ALA A 14 11.73 19.20 -40.46
CA ALA A 14 12.57 20.01 -39.58
C ALA A 14 11.75 20.48 -38.37
N MET A 15 12.26 20.22 -37.16
CA MET A 15 11.74 20.81 -35.92
C MET A 15 12.41 22.18 -35.66
N PRO A 16 11.65 23.23 -35.28
CA PRO A 16 12.24 24.48 -34.82
C PRO A 16 12.74 24.35 -33.37
N GLN A 17 14.03 24.60 -33.15
CA GLN A 17 14.60 24.84 -31.83
C GLN A 17 14.32 26.28 -31.40
N THR A 18 13.38 26.47 -30.47
CA THR A 18 13.22 27.73 -29.74
C THR A 18 14.09 27.70 -28.49
N ALA A 19 15.20 28.44 -28.53
CA ALA A 19 15.99 28.79 -27.38
C ALA A 19 15.24 29.84 -26.54
N SER A 20 14.81 29.45 -25.33
CA SER A 20 14.33 30.39 -24.31
C SER A 20 15.40 30.53 -23.23
N LYS A 21 16.11 31.65 -23.32
CA LYS A 21 17.00 32.18 -22.29
C LYS A 21 16.12 32.96 -21.31
N VAL A 22 15.90 32.45 -20.09
CA VAL A 22 15.28 33.21 -19.01
C VAL A 22 16.16 33.14 -17.77
N THR A 23 16.84 34.27 -17.58
CA THR A 23 17.26 34.96 -16.37
C THR A 23 17.08 34.25 -15.02
N GLN A 24 18.23 34.02 -14.40
CA GLN A 24 18.44 33.75 -12.98
C GLN A 24 18.13 35.03 -12.17
N ALA A 25 17.16 34.96 -11.24
CA ALA A 25 16.92 35.99 -10.24
C ALA A 25 16.91 35.36 -8.84
N ASN A 26 17.88 35.80 -8.08
CA ASN A 26 18.15 35.61 -6.67
C ASN A 26 17.05 36.25 -5.80
N ALA A 27 16.44 35.50 -4.87
CA ALA A 27 15.91 36.05 -3.61
C ALA A 27 15.44 34.91 -2.69
N SER A 28 16.28 34.63 -1.70
CA SER A 28 15.99 33.84 -0.51
C SER A 28 15.20 34.71 0.49
N PRO A 29 13.99 34.33 0.95
CA PRO A 29 13.41 34.95 2.13
C PRO A 29 13.84 34.19 3.40
N GLU A 30 14.45 34.94 4.33
CA GLU A 30 14.78 34.56 5.70
C GLU A 30 13.63 33.85 6.42
N ALA A 31 13.96 32.73 7.07
CA ALA A 31 13.08 32.06 8.02
C ALA A 31 13.09 32.78 9.38
N PRO A 32 11.94 32.91 10.07
CA PRO A 32 11.86 33.53 11.37
C PRO A 32 12.52 32.68 12.46
N VAL A 33 13.33 33.36 13.29
CA VAL A 33 13.99 32.84 14.49
C VAL A 33 12.95 32.58 15.59
N ILE A 34 12.79 31.32 16.00
CA ILE A 34 12.03 30.94 17.21
C ILE A 34 13.03 30.74 18.36
N PRO A 35 12.88 31.40 19.51
CA PRO A 35 13.74 31.16 20.66
C PRO A 35 13.40 29.83 21.35
N ALA A 36 14.44 29.02 21.55
CA ALA A 36 14.44 27.79 22.31
C ALA A 36 14.20 28.04 23.81
N LYS A 37 13.43 27.16 24.45
CA LYS A 37 13.47 26.97 25.91
C LYS A 37 13.48 25.47 26.25
N ALA A 38 14.61 25.09 26.85
CA ALA A 38 14.93 24.00 27.78
C ALA A 38 13.74 23.30 28.48
N ALA A 39 13.82 22.06 29.00
CA ALA A 39 14.79 20.97 29.05
C ALA A 39 14.14 19.82 29.88
N ALA A 40 14.87 18.69 29.98
CA ALA A 40 14.75 17.54 30.91
C ALA A 40 14.16 16.26 30.26
N GLN A 41 14.97 15.27 29.84
CA GLN A 41 15.83 14.30 30.58
C GLN A 41 15.09 13.26 31.44
N ALA A 42 15.17 11.99 31.01
CA ALA A 42 15.49 10.77 31.79
C ALA A 42 15.45 9.58 30.79
N SER A 43 16.56 9.06 30.27
CA SER A 43 17.53 8.09 30.85
C SER A 43 16.92 6.77 31.32
N ALA A 44 17.33 5.71 30.58
CA ALA A 44 17.66 4.33 30.98
C ALA A 44 16.59 3.46 31.68
N GLU A 45 16.35 2.26 31.17
CA GLU A 45 16.92 1.00 31.71
C GLU A 45 16.30 -0.22 30.99
N ALA A 46 17.14 -1.02 30.31
CA ALA A 46 16.91 -2.47 30.11
C ALA A 46 17.73 -3.16 31.23
N PRO A 47 17.44 -4.39 31.72
CA PRO A 47 17.19 -5.59 30.91
C PRO A 47 16.33 -6.69 31.59
N VAL A 48 16.38 -7.91 31.00
CA VAL A 48 16.32 -9.25 31.64
C VAL A 48 15.14 -10.13 31.19
N ILE A 49 15.52 -11.13 30.38
CA ILE A 49 14.85 -12.40 30.10
C ILE A 49 14.99 -13.30 31.34
N PRO A 50 13.99 -14.11 31.69
CA PRO A 50 14.31 -15.45 32.17
C PRO A 50 13.60 -16.58 31.44
N GLU A 51 14.39 -17.63 31.36
CA GLU A 51 14.22 -18.97 30.81
C GLU A 51 13.50 -19.91 31.80
N LYS A 52 12.93 -20.99 31.24
CA LYS A 52 12.67 -22.33 31.81
C LYS A 52 11.45 -22.64 32.70
N ALA A 53 10.69 -23.58 32.13
CA ALA A 53 10.38 -24.93 32.62
C ALA A 53 9.30 -25.20 33.69
N ALA A 54 8.49 -26.20 33.28
CA ALA A 54 7.95 -27.33 34.04
C ALA A 54 6.80 -27.08 35.02
N ALA A 55 5.63 -27.58 34.64
CA ALA A 55 4.72 -28.26 35.56
C ALA A 55 3.95 -29.36 34.81
N GLN A 56 4.29 -30.61 35.10
CA GLN A 56 3.37 -31.75 34.98
C GLN A 56 2.66 -31.90 36.33
N ALA A 57 1.33 -32.07 36.33
CA ALA A 57 0.63 -32.88 37.33
C ALA A 57 -0.78 -33.23 36.88
N SER A 58 -1.08 -34.52 36.98
CA SER A 58 -2.36 -35.22 36.80
C SER A 58 -3.54 -34.64 37.58
N THR A 59 -4.76 -34.91 37.13
CA THR A 59 -5.73 -35.76 37.85
C THR A 59 -6.96 -36.09 36.98
N GLN A 60 -7.52 -37.28 37.24
CA GLN A 60 -8.59 -37.96 36.51
C GLN A 60 -9.99 -37.40 36.80
N ALA A 61 -10.91 -37.78 35.91
CA ALA A 61 -12.35 -37.53 35.84
C ALA A 61 -13.15 -37.87 37.11
N PRO A 62 -14.44 -37.47 37.15
CA PRO A 62 -15.44 -38.50 36.85
C PRO A 62 -16.66 -38.06 36.00
N VAL A 63 -17.25 -39.10 35.43
CA VAL A 63 -18.47 -39.22 34.63
C VAL A 63 -19.75 -38.66 35.24
N SER A 64 -20.68 -38.18 34.40
CA SER A 64 -22.14 -38.25 34.62
C SER A 64 -22.95 -37.90 33.37
N PRO A 65 -24.23 -38.33 33.28
CA PRO A 65 -24.72 -39.12 32.16
C PRO A 65 -25.46 -38.35 31.06
N ALA A 66 -25.53 -39.02 29.91
CA ALA A 66 -26.27 -38.65 28.72
C ALA A 66 -27.76 -38.40 28.98
N VAL A 67 -28.22 -37.23 28.55
CA VAL A 67 -29.64 -36.95 28.30
C VAL A 67 -29.93 -37.27 26.84
N PRO A 68 -30.95 -38.08 26.51
CA PRO A 68 -31.35 -38.29 25.12
C PRO A 68 -32.01 -37.01 24.58
N GLN A 69 -31.26 -36.25 23.78
CA GLN A 69 -31.79 -35.13 23.02
C GLN A 69 -32.65 -35.66 21.87
N ALA A 70 -33.97 -35.51 22.02
CA ALA A 70 -34.94 -35.82 20.99
C ALA A 70 -34.61 -35.04 19.71
N ALA A 71 -34.38 -35.79 18.63
CA ALA A 71 -34.12 -35.28 17.31
C ALA A 71 -35.40 -34.64 16.73
N ALA A 72 -35.51 -33.32 16.84
CA ALA A 72 -36.38 -32.54 15.97
C ALA A 72 -35.66 -32.37 14.62
N ALA A 73 -36.00 -33.22 13.64
CA ALA A 73 -35.53 -33.11 12.27
C ALA A 73 -36.07 -31.80 11.66
N LYS A 74 -35.28 -30.74 11.75
CA LYS A 74 -35.48 -29.49 11.03
C LYS A 74 -35.29 -29.80 9.55
N ALA A 75 -36.36 -29.65 8.76
CA ALA A 75 -36.32 -29.86 7.31
C ALA A 75 -35.12 -29.11 6.72
N ALA A 76 -34.16 -29.85 6.16
CA ALA A 76 -32.98 -29.28 5.52
C ALA A 76 -33.45 -28.54 4.27
N LYS A 77 -33.42 -27.21 4.34
CA LYS A 77 -33.57 -26.34 3.16
C LYS A 77 -32.48 -26.75 2.17
N ALA A 78 -32.87 -27.03 0.93
CA ALA A 78 -31.93 -27.36 -0.14
C ALA A 78 -30.81 -26.30 -0.21
N PRO A 79 -29.54 -26.70 -0.45
CA PRO A 79 -28.44 -25.74 -0.51
C PRO A 79 -28.73 -24.69 -1.56
N ILE A 80 -28.72 -23.41 -1.16
CA ILE A 80 -28.77 -22.30 -2.10
C ILE A 80 -27.44 -22.37 -2.89
N PRO A 81 -27.46 -22.38 -4.24
CA PRO A 81 -26.23 -22.41 -5.02
C PRO A 81 -25.35 -21.21 -4.67
N ALA A 82 -24.05 -21.47 -4.48
CA ALA A 82 -23.09 -20.43 -4.16
C ALA A 82 -23.00 -19.42 -5.32
N PRO A 83 -22.87 -18.12 -5.03
CA PRO A 83 -22.66 -17.11 -6.07
C PRO A 83 -21.41 -17.41 -6.90
N ALA A 84 -21.50 -17.20 -8.21
CA ALA A 84 -20.35 -17.38 -9.10
C ALA A 84 -19.24 -16.36 -8.82
N ALA A 85 -17.99 -16.78 -9.02
CA ALA A 85 -16.84 -15.89 -8.97
C ALA A 85 -16.89 -14.83 -10.08
N VAL A 86 -16.34 -13.65 -9.80
CA VAL A 86 -16.22 -12.52 -10.72
C VAL A 86 -14.75 -12.26 -11.04
N ASP A 87 -14.47 -11.83 -12.26
CA ASP A 87 -13.15 -11.39 -12.67
C ASP A 87 -12.99 -9.91 -12.28
N VAL A 88 -11.88 -9.55 -11.64
CA VAL A 88 -11.59 -8.19 -11.20
C VAL A 88 -10.22 -7.79 -11.73
N LYS A 89 -10.15 -6.64 -12.39
CA LYS A 89 -8.89 -6.05 -12.86
C LYS A 89 -8.46 -4.93 -11.92
N ILE A 90 -7.22 -4.98 -11.48
CA ILE A 90 -6.64 -4.00 -10.56
C ILE A 90 -5.37 -3.45 -11.19
N THR A 91 -5.32 -2.14 -11.39
CA THR A 91 -4.15 -1.45 -11.96
C THR A 91 -3.62 -0.45 -10.95
N LEU A 92 -2.31 -0.48 -10.68
CA LEU A 92 -1.67 0.59 -9.91
C LEU A 92 -1.38 1.78 -10.84
N ILE A 93 -2.08 2.88 -10.67
CA ILE A 93 -2.00 4.05 -11.55
C ILE A 93 -0.84 4.97 -11.15
N SER A 94 -0.62 5.15 -9.85
CA SER A 94 0.46 6.02 -9.36
C SER A 94 0.85 5.72 -7.93
N ALA A 95 2.11 5.99 -7.59
CA ALA A 95 2.60 6.19 -6.24
C ALA A 95 3.35 7.53 -6.19
N ALA A 96 2.91 8.46 -5.35
CA ALA A 96 3.48 9.81 -5.31
C ALA A 96 3.66 10.31 -3.88
N LEU A 97 4.79 10.96 -3.62
CA LEU A 97 5.02 11.75 -2.41
C LEU A 97 4.20 13.04 -2.49
N VAL A 98 3.11 13.14 -1.72
CA VAL A 98 2.18 14.27 -1.76
C VAL A 98 2.44 15.30 -0.65
N GLN A 99 3.18 14.93 0.39
CA GLN A 99 3.60 15.82 1.46
C GLN A 99 4.93 15.34 2.01
N ASN A 100 5.87 16.24 2.25
CA ASN A 100 7.14 15.92 2.90
C ASN A 100 7.53 17.05 3.85
N ASN A 101 7.38 16.83 5.15
CA ASN A 101 7.80 17.80 6.16
C ASN A 101 9.24 17.51 6.61
N HIS A 102 10.22 17.58 5.70
CA HIS A 102 11.64 17.32 6.01
C HIS A 102 11.98 15.92 6.57
N VAL A 103 11.21 14.88 6.21
CA VAL A 103 11.51 13.50 6.68
C VAL A 103 12.72 12.91 5.94
N GLY A 104 12.85 13.18 4.64
CA GLY A 104 13.96 12.66 3.84
C GLY A 104 13.84 12.99 2.37
N ASN A 105 14.88 12.63 1.61
CA ASN A 105 15.00 12.93 0.18
C ASN A 105 15.15 11.67 -0.69
N GLU A 106 15.49 10.53 -0.11
CA GLU A 106 15.66 9.27 -0.81
C GLU A 106 14.53 8.32 -0.42
N TRP A 107 13.80 7.82 -1.41
CA TRP A 107 12.55 7.10 -1.16
C TRP A 107 12.47 5.82 -1.99
N GLY A 108 12.10 4.73 -1.33
CA GLY A 108 11.58 3.51 -1.93
C GLY A 108 10.10 3.35 -1.67
N TYR A 109 9.41 2.61 -2.53
CA TYR A 109 8.01 2.24 -2.33
C TYR A 109 7.72 0.84 -2.86
N ALA A 110 6.68 0.22 -2.33
CA ALA A 110 6.13 -1.02 -2.85
C ALA A 110 4.60 -1.02 -2.73
N ALA A 111 3.95 -1.80 -3.58
CA ALA A 111 2.51 -2.02 -3.53
C ALA A 111 2.21 -3.49 -3.81
N ALA A 112 1.13 -3.99 -3.22
CA ALA A 112 0.64 -5.34 -3.46
C ALA A 112 -0.88 -5.38 -3.48
N VAL A 113 -1.41 -6.37 -4.19
CA VAL A 113 -2.84 -6.69 -4.24
C VAL A 113 -2.99 -8.16 -3.88
N ASN A 114 -3.77 -8.48 -2.85
CA ASN A 114 -3.90 -9.84 -2.29
C ASN A 114 -2.52 -10.50 -2.05
N ALA A 115 -1.60 -9.75 -1.43
CA ALA A 115 -0.20 -10.14 -1.18
C ALA A 115 0.65 -10.45 -2.42
N GLN A 116 0.18 -10.14 -3.63
CA GLN A 116 0.97 -10.20 -4.86
C GLN A 116 1.52 -8.80 -5.20
N PRO A 117 2.84 -8.64 -5.39
CA PRO A 117 3.42 -7.34 -5.69
C PRO A 117 2.94 -6.83 -7.06
N ILE A 118 2.76 -5.51 -7.17
CA ILE A 118 2.35 -4.86 -8.42
C ILE A 118 3.16 -3.57 -8.63
N GLN A 119 3.54 -3.30 -9.88
CA GLN A 119 4.27 -2.08 -10.25
C GLN A 119 3.34 -1.02 -10.83
N ILE A 120 3.81 0.23 -10.86
CA ILE A 120 3.06 1.33 -11.48
C ILE A 120 2.85 1.02 -12.97
N GLY A 121 1.61 1.14 -13.43
CA GLY A 121 1.18 0.83 -14.79
C GLY A 121 0.90 -0.66 -15.04
N GLU A 122 1.19 -1.53 -14.08
CA GLU A 122 0.87 -2.96 -14.18
C GLU A 122 -0.59 -3.21 -13.81
N THR A 123 -1.20 -4.20 -14.47
CA THR A 123 -2.55 -4.68 -14.20
C THR A 123 -2.52 -6.13 -13.74
N MET A 124 -3.13 -6.39 -12.58
CA MET A 124 -3.37 -7.73 -12.06
C MET A 124 -4.83 -8.13 -12.29
N ASN A 125 -5.06 -9.34 -12.78
CA ASN A 125 -6.40 -9.92 -12.89
C ASN A 125 -6.60 -10.94 -11.77
N ALA A 126 -7.68 -10.79 -11.00
CA ALA A 126 -8.03 -11.69 -9.91
C ALA A 126 -9.43 -12.25 -10.11
N LYS A 127 -9.59 -13.56 -9.93
CA LYS A 127 -10.90 -14.21 -9.91
C LYS A 127 -11.34 -14.40 -8.47
N LEU A 128 -12.35 -13.65 -8.04
CA LEU A 128 -12.75 -13.54 -6.64
C LEU A 128 -14.23 -13.91 -6.46
N ASN A 129 -14.55 -14.56 -5.34
CA ASN A 129 -15.94 -14.79 -4.97
C ASN A 129 -16.54 -13.52 -4.38
N PRO A 130 -17.86 -13.29 -4.51
CA PRO A 130 -18.51 -12.12 -3.92
C PRO A 130 -18.39 -11.99 -2.39
N ALA A 131 -18.07 -13.10 -1.70
CA ALA A 131 -17.81 -13.14 -0.27
C ALA A 131 -16.35 -12.77 0.10
N ASP A 132 -15.45 -12.74 -0.88
CA ASP A 132 -14.03 -12.46 -0.64
C ASP A 132 -13.80 -10.95 -0.45
N ARG A 133 -12.59 -10.62 0.01
CA ARG A 133 -12.09 -9.24 0.11
C ARG A 133 -10.93 -9.06 -0.85
N LEU A 134 -10.91 -7.92 -1.52
CA LEU A 134 -9.74 -7.42 -2.23
C LEU A 134 -8.88 -6.63 -1.23
N VAL A 135 -7.65 -7.07 -1.02
CA VAL A 135 -6.69 -6.45 -0.11
C VAL A 135 -5.70 -5.63 -0.93
N LEU A 136 -5.63 -4.32 -0.67
CA LEU A 136 -4.64 -3.41 -1.24
C LEU A 136 -3.63 -3.07 -0.16
N GLU A 137 -2.35 -3.19 -0.48
CA GLU A 137 -1.24 -2.90 0.42
C GLU A 137 -0.28 -1.93 -0.24
N ALA A 138 0.24 -1.00 0.54
CA ALA A 138 1.27 -0.07 0.09
C ALA A 138 2.27 0.21 1.21
N SER A 139 3.53 0.42 0.83
CA SER A 139 4.58 0.84 1.72
C SER A 139 5.45 1.91 1.08
N ALA A 140 6.02 2.76 1.93
CA ALA A 140 7.01 3.75 1.56
C ALA A 140 8.12 3.72 2.61
N THR A 141 9.36 3.83 2.14
CA THR A 141 10.56 3.77 2.97
C THR A 141 11.45 4.93 2.62
N GLU A 142 11.83 5.72 3.62
CA GLU A 142 12.93 6.68 3.51
C GLU A 142 14.25 5.88 3.57
N ALA A 143 15.12 6.11 2.60
CA ALA A 143 16.30 5.28 2.36
C ALA A 143 17.59 5.90 2.93
N ASP A 144 17.62 6.20 4.23
CA ASP A 144 18.85 6.59 4.93
C ASP A 144 19.52 5.40 5.65
N LYS A 145 20.63 5.66 6.35
CA LYS A 145 21.34 4.74 7.25
C LYS A 145 20.39 4.07 8.25
N TYR A 146 19.34 4.77 8.67
CA TYR A 146 18.31 4.24 9.54
C TYR A 146 16.93 4.43 8.91
N PRO A 147 16.48 3.48 8.07
CA PRO A 147 15.27 3.66 7.29
C PRO A 147 14.04 3.90 8.16
N ASP A 148 13.27 4.92 7.79
CA ASP A 148 11.92 5.16 8.34
C ASP A 148 10.88 4.59 7.38
N ASN A 149 9.95 3.81 7.93
CA ASN A 149 9.00 3.03 7.15
C ASN A 149 7.56 3.44 7.45
N GLY A 150 6.72 3.42 6.42
CA GLY A 150 5.28 3.56 6.52
C GLY A 150 4.60 2.45 5.73
N ASN A 151 3.44 2.01 6.22
CA ASN A 151 2.60 1.01 5.57
C ASN A 151 1.13 1.39 5.70
N ALA A 152 0.34 0.98 4.71
CA ALA A 152 -1.11 1.11 4.74
C ALA A 152 -1.76 -0.09 4.05
N THR A 153 -2.94 -0.46 4.54
CA THR A 153 -3.75 -1.57 4.01
C THR A 153 -5.19 -1.10 3.88
N SER A 154 -5.84 -1.48 2.78
CA SER A 154 -7.27 -1.28 2.58
C SER A 154 -7.92 -2.58 2.14
N GLU A 155 -9.07 -2.89 2.73
CA GLU A 155 -9.86 -4.07 2.38
C GLU A 155 -11.19 -3.63 1.76
N ILE A 156 -11.44 -4.08 0.54
CA ILE A 156 -12.66 -3.78 -0.22
C ILE A 156 -13.46 -5.07 -0.38
N ALA A 157 -14.72 -5.07 0.03
CA ALA A 157 -15.59 -6.22 -0.18
C ALA A 157 -15.89 -6.38 -1.67
N VAL A 158 -15.69 -7.57 -2.25
CA VAL A 158 -15.93 -7.81 -3.69
C VAL A 158 -17.40 -7.56 -4.06
N SER A 159 -18.32 -7.85 -3.14
CA SER A 159 -19.75 -7.54 -3.28
C SER A 159 -20.07 -6.05 -3.39
N SER A 160 -19.18 -5.16 -2.92
CA SER A 160 -19.35 -3.71 -3.05
C SER A 160 -18.85 -3.15 -4.38
N LEU A 161 -18.11 -3.94 -5.17
CA LEU A 161 -17.61 -3.53 -6.48
C LEU A 161 -18.75 -3.50 -7.50
N THR A 162 -18.84 -2.37 -8.19
CA THR A 162 -19.75 -2.14 -9.32
C THR A 162 -19.06 -2.47 -10.64
N GLU A 163 -19.83 -2.63 -11.72
CA GLU A 163 -19.29 -2.78 -13.09
C GLU A 163 -18.59 -1.49 -13.58
N GLN A 164 -18.77 -0.38 -12.87
CA GLN A 164 -18.10 0.88 -13.17
C GLN A 164 -16.71 0.90 -12.56
N HIS A 165 -15.79 1.57 -13.25
CA HIS A 165 -14.43 1.74 -12.78
C HIS A 165 -14.42 2.51 -11.46
N THR A 166 -13.74 1.96 -10.46
CA THR A 166 -13.62 2.57 -9.13
C THR A 166 -12.16 2.92 -8.86
N THR A 167 -11.91 4.13 -8.38
CA THR A 167 -10.58 4.54 -7.93
C THR A 167 -10.47 4.41 -6.42
N ALA A 168 -9.50 3.63 -5.95
CA ALA A 168 -9.15 3.53 -4.54
C ALA A 168 -7.86 4.29 -4.27
N GLN A 169 -7.85 5.12 -3.23
CA GLN A 169 -6.65 5.83 -2.77
C GLN A 169 -6.18 5.25 -1.45
N LEU A 170 -4.87 5.05 -1.33
CA LEU A 170 -4.24 4.53 -0.13
C LEU A 170 -3.10 5.47 0.26
N ASP A 171 -3.28 6.15 1.39
CA ASP A 171 -2.29 7.09 1.93
C ASP A 171 -1.38 6.36 2.94
N VAL A 172 -0.08 6.37 2.67
CA VAL A 172 0.96 5.84 3.55
C VAL A 172 1.63 7.01 4.27
N ILE A 173 1.75 6.92 5.59
CA ILE A 173 2.45 7.91 6.42
C ILE A 173 3.77 7.34 6.88
N VAL A 174 4.85 8.05 6.60
CA VAL A 174 6.20 7.77 7.12
C VAL A 174 6.51 8.83 8.16
N THR A 175 6.90 8.41 9.36
CA THR A 175 7.25 9.31 10.47
C THR A 175 8.72 9.19 10.78
N GLU A 176 9.44 10.32 10.83
CA GLU A 176 10.84 10.33 11.20
C GLU A 176 11.02 10.02 12.69
N ASN A 177 11.77 8.98 13.00
CA ASN A 177 11.89 8.51 14.38
C ASN A 177 13.15 9.01 15.09
N ARG A 178 13.99 9.80 14.40
CA ARG A 178 15.31 10.22 14.89
C ARG A 178 15.68 11.64 14.44
N GLY A 179 16.79 12.16 14.95
CA GLY A 179 17.39 13.41 14.45
C GLY A 179 16.65 14.68 14.87
N ARG A 180 17.00 15.78 14.17
CA ARG A 180 16.48 17.13 14.44
C ARG A 180 14.98 17.25 14.12
N TYR A 181 14.51 16.45 13.19
CA TYR A 181 13.17 16.53 12.60
C TYR A 181 12.27 15.38 13.07
N SER A 182 12.68 14.61 14.08
CA SER A 182 11.87 13.53 14.65
C SER A 182 10.43 13.96 14.97
N GLY A 183 9.48 13.12 14.58
CA GLY A 183 8.04 13.38 14.65
C GLY A 183 7.47 14.02 13.38
N ASN A 184 8.32 14.52 12.48
CA ASN A 184 7.87 14.97 11.17
C ASN A 184 7.35 13.81 10.32
N THR A 185 6.47 14.14 9.38
CA THR A 185 5.81 13.15 8.53
C THR A 185 5.94 13.45 7.04
N ALA A 186 6.01 12.37 6.28
CA ALA A 186 5.83 12.35 4.85
C ALA A 186 4.61 11.51 4.53
N LYS A 187 3.86 11.92 3.49
CA LYS A 187 2.68 11.22 3.02
C LYS A 187 2.89 10.82 1.58
N TRP A 188 2.78 9.52 1.34
CA TRP A 188 2.70 8.92 0.02
C TRP A 188 1.26 8.59 -0.30
N ARG A 189 0.84 8.85 -1.54
CA ARG A 189 -0.48 8.47 -2.05
C ARG A 189 -0.33 7.47 -3.17
N PHE A 190 -0.96 6.32 -2.99
CA PHE A 190 -1.10 5.28 -3.98
C PHE A 190 -2.52 5.33 -4.56
N VAL A 191 -2.63 5.20 -5.88
CA VAL A 191 -3.92 5.24 -6.58
C VAL A 191 -4.08 3.95 -7.36
N PHE A 192 -5.11 3.20 -7.02
CA PHE A 192 -5.50 1.96 -7.69
C PHE A 192 -6.77 2.19 -8.49
N GLN A 193 -6.82 1.66 -9.71
CA GLN A 193 -8.03 1.56 -10.51
C GLN A 193 -8.52 0.11 -10.45
N ILE A 194 -9.81 -0.06 -10.14
CA ILE A 194 -10.46 -1.36 -9.96
C ILE A 194 -11.64 -1.45 -10.92
N GLU A 195 -11.70 -2.54 -11.68
CA GLU A 195 -12.75 -2.83 -12.65
C GLU A 195 -13.26 -4.26 -12.43
N LYS A 196 -14.55 -4.49 -12.64
CA LYS A 196 -15.24 -5.77 -12.44
C LYS A 196 -15.81 -6.27 -13.77
#